data_AF-I0V0R8-F1
#
_entry.id   AF-I0V0R8-F1
#
_cell.length_a   1.000
_cell.length_b   1.000
_cell.length_c   1.000
_cell.angle_alpha   90.00
_cell.angle_beta   90.00
_cell.angle_gamma   90.00
#
_symmetry.space_group_name_H-M   'P 1'
#
loop_
_entity.id
_entity.type
_entity.pdbx_description
1 polymer ?
#
loop_
_entity_poly.entity_id
_entity_poly.type
_entity_poly.pdbx_seq_one_letter_code
_entity_poly.pdbx_strand_id
1 'polypeptide(L)'
;MDTSEKPPPGEASPAPLPVPENPAGGDRMAECGIVVPPSSPEPPQDITAAAWLVQDLDTGEVLAAKDPHARHRPASLIKTLLALVVLEELRPDHVVVATKADAEQECTCVGIVAGGEYRVDDLVNALLMRSGNDVAHALATALGGTDVAVEKMNALAEWLGAADTRAATPSGLDGPGMMTSAYDMSLVFRHAMQQPGYAEAVGMREMRFPGGLNQPDFPIYNDNPLWPTYDGFLGGKTGFTDDARHTYAGAAERDGRRLGVVMLRAEQEPARVADQAARLLDYGFTLAAAGSEAVGTVTSAPVTGELAEGEASEGELSFAGVTDTPSDDPFGTTGWIVTLFVTLLVIAGLLVGHRKGMLRRPD
;
A
#
# COMPACT_ATOMS: atom_id res chain seq x y z
N MET A 1 -22.34 -9.53 -10.54
CA MET A 1 -21.49 -10.71 -10.28
C MET A 1 -20.10 -10.16 -10.22
N ASP A 2 -19.58 -9.96 -9.01
CA ASP A 2 -18.21 -9.51 -8.87
C ASP A 2 -17.28 -10.63 -9.39
N THR A 3 -16.37 -10.27 -10.28
CA THR A 3 -15.34 -11.16 -10.82
C THR A 3 -13.95 -10.79 -10.34
N SER A 4 -13.82 -9.77 -9.49
CA SER A 4 -12.56 -9.28 -8.91
C SER A 4 -11.77 -10.39 -8.21
N GLU A 5 -12.46 -11.38 -7.62
CA GLU A 5 -11.82 -12.52 -6.96
C GLU A 5 -11.36 -13.62 -7.92
N LYS A 6 -11.74 -13.56 -9.21
CA LYS A 6 -11.37 -14.58 -10.19
C LYS A 6 -9.99 -14.27 -10.76
N PRO A 7 -9.05 -15.23 -10.69
CA PRO A 7 -7.79 -15.10 -11.39
C PRO A 7 -7.99 -14.87 -12.89
N PRO A 8 -6.98 -14.29 -13.58
CA PRO A 8 -6.95 -14.25 -15.03
C PRO A 8 -7.20 -15.63 -15.65
N PRO A 9 -7.82 -15.70 -16.85
CA PRO A 9 -8.07 -16.98 -17.52
C PRO A 9 -6.78 -17.80 -17.69
N GLY A 10 -6.77 -19.00 -17.11
CA GLY A 10 -5.61 -19.90 -17.15
C GLY A 10 -4.75 -19.90 -15.88
N GLU A 11 -5.04 -19.01 -14.92
CA GLU A 11 -4.36 -18.95 -13.63
C GLU A 11 -5.20 -19.61 -12.52
N ALA A 12 -4.51 -20.24 -11.56
CA ALA A 12 -5.15 -20.81 -10.38
C ALA A 12 -5.34 -19.74 -9.30
N SER A 13 -6.38 -19.89 -8.48
CA SER A 13 -6.54 -19.05 -7.29
C SER A 13 -5.33 -19.23 -6.36
N PRO A 14 -4.75 -18.15 -5.82
CA PRO A 14 -3.66 -18.25 -4.88
C PRO A 14 -4.06 -19.10 -3.66
N ALA A 15 -3.16 -19.97 -3.21
CA ALA A 15 -3.37 -20.70 -1.96
C ALA A 15 -3.48 -19.72 -0.78
N PRO A 16 -4.33 -19.99 0.23
CA PRO A 16 -4.39 -19.16 1.43
C PRO A 16 -3.03 -19.14 2.13
N LEU A 17 -2.72 -18.04 2.83
CA LEU A 17 -1.54 -17.97 3.68
C LEU A 17 -1.60 -19.06 4.77
N PRO A 18 -0.46 -19.61 5.22
CA PRO A 18 -0.46 -20.51 6.38
C PRO A 18 -1.02 -19.78 7.61
N VAL A 19 -1.69 -20.50 8.50
CA VAL A 19 -2.08 -19.96 9.80
C VAL A 19 -0.96 -20.30 10.77
N PRO A 20 -0.32 -19.32 11.43
CA PRO A 20 0.74 -19.58 12.40
C PRO A 20 0.26 -20.48 13.54
N GLU A 21 1.13 -21.38 14.04
CA GLU A 21 0.81 -22.22 15.20
C GLU A 21 0.62 -21.40 16.48
N ASN A 22 1.40 -20.32 16.61
CA ASN A 22 1.29 -19.35 17.70
C ASN A 22 0.86 -18.00 17.11
N PRO A 23 -0.27 -17.42 17.56
CA PRO A 23 -0.72 -16.12 17.08
C PRO A 23 0.30 -15.03 17.46
N ALA A 24 0.48 -14.07 16.56
CA ALA A 24 1.28 -12.89 16.89
C ALA A 24 0.56 -12.10 18.00
N GLY A 25 1.34 -11.50 18.91
CA GLY A 25 0.78 -10.66 19.98
C GLY A 25 0.21 -11.38 21.19
N GLY A 26 0.41 -12.70 21.30
CA GLY A 26 0.10 -13.51 22.48
C GLY A 26 -1.14 -14.38 22.33
N ASP A 27 -1.26 -15.40 23.17
CA ASP A 27 -2.26 -16.47 23.06
C ASP A 27 -3.70 -15.97 22.92
N ARG A 28 -4.03 -14.88 23.61
CA ARG A 28 -5.38 -14.28 23.56
C ARG A 28 -5.73 -13.65 22.21
N MET A 29 -4.75 -13.38 21.35
CA MET A 29 -5.01 -12.92 19.99
C MET A 29 -5.50 -14.06 19.07
N ALA A 30 -5.46 -15.33 19.49
CA ALA A 30 -6.15 -16.40 18.79
C ALA A 30 -7.62 -16.57 19.22
N GLU A 31 -8.10 -15.82 20.22
CA GLU A 31 -9.48 -15.94 20.68
C GLU A 31 -10.48 -15.46 19.61
N CYS A 32 -11.59 -16.18 19.47
CA CYS A 32 -12.74 -15.72 18.70
C CYS A 32 -13.65 -14.84 19.55
N GLY A 33 -14.38 -13.94 18.91
CA GLY A 33 -15.26 -12.98 19.57
C GLY A 33 -14.47 -11.87 20.26
N ILE A 34 -15.11 -11.25 21.27
CA ILE A 34 -14.57 -10.08 21.97
C ILE A 34 -13.52 -10.52 22.99
N VAL A 35 -12.35 -9.89 22.92
CA VAL A 35 -11.20 -10.08 23.81
C VAL A 35 -10.99 -8.80 24.60
N VAL A 36 -11.33 -8.83 25.89
CA VAL A 36 -11.21 -7.69 26.81
C VAL A 36 -10.48 -8.08 28.11
N PRO A 37 -9.95 -7.09 28.86
CA PRO A 37 -9.35 -7.35 30.16
C PRO A 37 -10.37 -7.90 31.16
N PRO A 38 -9.97 -8.73 32.13
CA PRO A 38 -10.89 -9.18 33.18
C PRO A 38 -11.51 -8.01 33.93
N SER A 39 -12.82 -8.07 34.19
CA SER A 39 -13.58 -7.04 34.93
C SER A 39 -13.61 -5.65 34.27
N SER A 40 -13.28 -5.54 32.98
CA SER A 40 -13.49 -4.31 32.22
C SER A 40 -14.98 -4.06 31.94
N PRO A 41 -15.39 -2.82 31.64
CA PRO A 41 -16.70 -2.56 31.05
C PRO A 41 -16.86 -3.33 29.73
N GLU A 42 -18.09 -3.69 29.36
CA GLU A 42 -18.39 -4.24 28.04
C GLU A 42 -18.12 -3.20 26.94
N PRO A 43 -17.66 -3.62 25.74
CA PRO A 43 -17.53 -2.71 24.62
C PRO A 43 -18.90 -2.21 24.13
N PRO A 44 -18.93 -1.12 23.34
CA PRO A 44 -20.17 -0.61 22.74
C PRO A 44 -20.90 -1.69 21.93
N GLN A 45 -22.24 -1.78 22.08
CA GLN A 45 -23.04 -2.87 21.48
C GLN A 45 -23.34 -2.69 19.99
N ASP A 46 -23.19 -1.48 19.45
CA ASP A 46 -23.54 -1.12 18.07
C ASP A 46 -22.32 -1.07 17.14
N ILE A 47 -21.28 -1.84 17.47
CA ILE A 47 -20.13 -2.10 16.61
C ILE A 47 -20.47 -3.27 15.68
N THR A 48 -20.63 -2.98 14.40
CA THR A 48 -20.97 -3.96 13.36
C THR A 48 -19.74 -4.61 12.71
N ALA A 49 -18.55 -4.05 12.94
CA ALA A 49 -17.29 -4.62 12.46
C ALA A 49 -17.14 -6.10 12.85
N ALA A 50 -16.84 -6.94 11.86
CA ALA A 50 -16.62 -8.36 12.08
C ALA A 50 -15.36 -8.58 12.92
N ALA A 51 -14.29 -7.85 12.62
CA ALA A 51 -13.05 -7.84 13.38
C ALA A 51 -12.61 -6.40 13.68
N TRP A 52 -12.03 -6.17 14.86
CA TRP A 52 -11.47 -4.88 15.24
C TRP A 52 -10.39 -5.02 16.31
N LEU A 53 -9.54 -4.00 16.44
CA LEU A 53 -8.49 -3.94 17.46
C LEU A 53 -8.28 -2.49 17.91
N VAL A 54 -8.18 -2.29 19.22
CA VAL A 54 -7.79 -1.01 19.84
C VAL A 54 -6.46 -1.18 20.55
N GLN A 55 -5.49 -0.34 20.21
CA GLN A 55 -4.13 -0.41 20.74
C GLN A 55 -3.61 0.93 21.20
N ASP A 56 -2.60 0.88 22.06
CA ASP A 56 -1.69 1.97 22.33
C ASP A 56 -0.62 2.04 21.23
N LEU A 57 -0.50 3.20 20.55
CA LEU A 57 0.44 3.35 19.45
C LEU A 57 1.90 3.43 19.90
N ASP A 58 2.13 3.87 21.13
CA ASP A 58 3.46 4.01 21.71
C ASP A 58 3.96 2.66 22.23
N THR A 59 3.23 2.06 23.16
CA THR A 59 3.64 0.81 23.81
C THR A 59 3.39 -0.42 22.94
N GLY A 60 2.44 -0.35 22.01
CA GLY A 60 1.95 -1.51 21.28
C GLY A 60 1.03 -2.40 22.10
N GLU A 61 0.61 -2.00 23.30
CA GLU A 61 -0.36 -2.79 24.09
C GLU A 61 -1.71 -2.85 23.38
N VAL A 62 -2.28 -4.05 23.25
CA VAL A 62 -3.66 -4.24 22.80
C VAL A 62 -4.57 -4.08 24.00
N LEU A 63 -5.48 -3.09 23.95
CA LEU A 63 -6.41 -2.80 25.04
C LEU A 63 -7.66 -3.66 24.95
N ALA A 64 -8.15 -3.87 23.73
CA ALA A 64 -9.27 -4.76 23.43
C ALA A 64 -9.26 -5.14 21.95
N ALA A 65 -9.86 -6.27 21.63
CA ALA A 65 -10.01 -6.73 20.25
C ALA A 65 -11.30 -7.52 20.05
N LYS A 66 -11.63 -7.77 18.78
CA LYS A 66 -12.59 -8.79 18.37
C LYS A 66 -12.05 -9.52 17.15
N ASP A 67 -11.95 -10.84 17.23
CA ASP A 67 -11.48 -11.71 16.16
C ASP A 67 -10.16 -11.18 15.49
N PRO A 68 -9.10 -10.87 16.26
CA PRO A 68 -8.01 -10.02 15.77
C PRO A 68 -7.23 -10.60 14.59
N HIS A 69 -7.08 -11.94 14.53
CA HIS A 69 -6.45 -12.66 13.41
C HIS A 69 -7.45 -13.18 12.34
N ALA A 70 -8.74 -12.82 12.41
CA ALA A 70 -9.69 -13.21 11.37
C ALA A 70 -9.38 -12.50 10.05
N ARG A 71 -9.29 -13.30 8.98
CA ARG A 71 -8.92 -12.81 7.66
C ARG A 71 -10.11 -12.17 6.95
N HIS A 72 -9.94 -10.90 6.60
CA HIS A 72 -10.88 -10.09 5.84
C HIS A 72 -10.15 -9.35 4.73
N ARG A 73 -10.91 -8.70 3.84
CA ARG A 73 -10.33 -7.83 2.82
C ARG A 73 -10.10 -6.43 3.40
N PRO A 74 -8.97 -5.75 3.07
CA PRO A 74 -8.62 -4.45 3.62
C PRO A 74 -9.37 -3.29 2.97
N ALA A 75 -9.87 -3.46 1.74
CA ALA A 75 -10.15 -2.34 0.84
C ALA A 75 -8.97 -1.33 0.82
N SER A 76 -9.28 -0.04 0.77
CA SER A 76 -8.27 1.03 0.70
C SER A 76 -7.37 1.21 1.94
N LEU A 77 -7.56 0.45 3.02
CA LEU A 77 -6.58 0.44 4.13
C LEU A 77 -5.22 -0.07 3.68
N ILE A 78 -5.18 -0.93 2.65
CA ILE A 78 -3.91 -1.46 2.11
C ILE A 78 -3.02 -0.36 1.51
N LYS A 79 -3.60 0.81 1.16
CA LYS A 79 -2.82 1.98 0.71
C LYS A 79 -1.85 2.47 1.79
N THR A 80 -2.05 2.09 3.06
CA THR A 80 -1.07 2.32 4.12
C THR A 80 0.24 1.57 3.84
N LEU A 81 0.19 0.32 3.38
CA LEU A 81 1.40 -0.40 2.96
C LEU A 81 2.04 0.25 1.74
N LEU A 82 1.25 0.63 0.73
CA LEU A 82 1.79 1.33 -0.44
C LEU A 82 2.49 2.63 -0.04
N ALA A 83 1.87 3.44 0.82
CA ALA A 83 2.45 4.69 1.28
C ALA A 83 3.77 4.48 2.02
N LEU A 84 3.87 3.44 2.87
CA LEU A 84 5.11 3.10 3.56
C LEU A 84 6.24 2.72 2.58
N VAL A 85 5.95 1.86 1.60
CA VAL A 85 6.93 1.48 0.55
C VAL A 85 7.39 2.73 -0.22
N VAL A 86 6.46 3.60 -0.59
CA VAL A 86 6.78 4.84 -1.31
C VAL A 86 7.66 5.77 -0.47
N LEU A 87 7.33 5.96 0.80
CA LEU A 87 8.09 6.83 1.71
C LEU A 87 9.51 6.31 1.97
N GLU A 88 9.71 4.99 1.94
CA GLU A 88 11.01 4.35 2.10
C GLU A 88 11.87 4.46 0.82
N GLU A 89 11.27 4.23 -0.36
CA GLU A 89 12.02 4.04 -1.59
C GLU A 89 12.11 5.27 -2.50
N LEU A 90 11.15 6.19 -2.42
CA LEU A 90 11.07 7.34 -3.31
C LEU A 90 11.36 8.64 -2.57
N ARG A 91 12.21 9.48 -3.16
CA ARG A 91 12.48 10.81 -2.60
C ARG A 91 11.22 11.68 -2.71
N PRO A 92 10.83 12.43 -1.66
CA PRO A 92 9.62 13.28 -1.69
C PRO A 92 9.60 14.34 -2.80
N ASP A 93 10.77 14.78 -3.28
CA ASP A 93 10.94 15.74 -4.37
C ASP A 93 10.96 15.10 -5.77
N HIS A 94 10.98 13.78 -5.87
CA HIS A 94 10.94 13.09 -7.16
C HIS A 94 9.62 13.38 -7.89
N VAL A 95 9.73 13.65 -9.18
CA VAL A 95 8.59 13.97 -10.05
C VAL A 95 8.15 12.71 -10.80
N VAL A 96 6.89 12.34 -10.61
CA VAL A 96 6.19 11.30 -11.36
C VAL A 96 5.42 11.96 -12.50
N VAL A 97 5.64 11.49 -13.73
CA VAL A 97 4.85 11.89 -14.89
C VAL A 97 3.69 10.91 -15.03
N ALA A 98 2.47 11.37 -14.77
CA ALA A 98 1.29 10.52 -14.85
C ALA A 98 1.05 10.06 -16.30
N THR A 99 0.75 8.79 -16.47
CA THR A 99 0.39 8.15 -17.73
C THR A 99 -1.12 8.17 -17.95
N LYS A 100 -1.53 7.77 -19.16
CA LYS A 100 -2.94 7.56 -19.47
C LYS A 100 -3.56 6.43 -18.61
N ALA A 101 -2.80 5.37 -18.34
CA ALA A 101 -3.27 4.25 -17.52
C ALA A 101 -3.53 4.68 -16.06
N ASP A 102 -2.70 5.58 -15.52
CA ASP A 102 -2.92 6.14 -14.18
C ASP A 102 -4.23 6.93 -14.10
N ALA A 103 -4.47 7.80 -15.08
CA ALA A 103 -5.66 8.65 -15.11
C ALA A 103 -6.98 7.89 -15.40
N GLU A 104 -6.90 6.68 -15.94
CA GLU A 104 -8.05 5.84 -16.32
C GLU A 104 -8.38 4.75 -15.29
N GLN A 105 -7.77 4.77 -14.10
CA GLN A 105 -8.09 3.82 -13.04
C GLN A 105 -9.56 3.92 -12.57
N GLU A 106 -10.10 2.79 -12.11
CA GLU A 106 -11.45 2.70 -11.57
C GLU A 106 -11.61 3.54 -10.28
N CYS A 107 -12.66 4.36 -10.20
CA CYS A 107 -12.82 5.46 -9.23
C CYS A 107 -13.04 4.95 -7.80
N THR A 108 -12.39 5.43 -6.74
CA THR A 108 -12.12 6.82 -6.28
C THR A 108 -10.87 7.46 -6.90
N CYS A 109 -10.96 8.70 -7.41
CA CYS A 109 -9.82 9.40 -8.02
C CYS A 109 -9.57 10.78 -7.38
N VAL A 110 -8.30 11.20 -7.37
CA VAL A 110 -7.90 12.57 -7.00
C VAL A 110 -8.07 13.50 -8.21
N GLY A 111 -7.80 13.00 -9.41
CA GLY A 111 -7.93 13.75 -10.67
C GLY A 111 -6.58 14.08 -11.31
N ILE A 112 -5.59 13.19 -11.22
CA ILE A 112 -4.34 13.36 -11.99
C ILE A 112 -4.62 13.26 -13.50
N VAL A 113 -3.82 13.94 -14.31
CA VAL A 113 -3.98 13.96 -15.78
C VAL A 113 -2.76 13.38 -16.46
N ALA A 114 -2.98 12.67 -17.57
CA ALA A 114 -1.89 12.12 -18.38
C ALA A 114 -0.95 13.23 -18.88
N GLY A 115 0.36 13.03 -18.72
CA GLY A 115 1.41 14.01 -19.00
C GLY A 115 1.58 15.08 -17.91
N GLY A 116 0.79 15.04 -16.83
CA GLY A 116 0.99 15.90 -15.66
C GLY A 116 2.19 15.45 -14.83
N GLU A 117 2.89 16.42 -14.25
CA GLU A 117 4.03 16.22 -13.36
C GLU A 117 3.60 16.43 -11.91
N TYR A 118 3.87 15.44 -11.05
CA TYR A 118 3.44 15.42 -9.65
C TYR A 118 4.62 15.02 -8.77
N ARG A 119 4.85 15.73 -7.67
CA ARG A 119 5.86 15.29 -6.69
C ARG A 119 5.33 14.09 -5.92
N VAL A 120 6.22 13.17 -5.56
CA VAL A 120 5.88 12.01 -4.71
C VAL A 120 5.20 12.44 -3.41
N ASP A 121 5.65 13.52 -2.80
CA ASP A 121 5.04 14.12 -1.60
C ASP A 121 3.56 14.49 -1.81
N ASP A 122 3.25 15.20 -2.91
CA ASP A 122 1.86 15.56 -3.25
C ASP A 122 1.00 14.32 -3.47
N LEU A 123 1.56 13.29 -4.14
CA LEU A 123 0.88 12.03 -4.40
C LEU A 123 0.62 11.24 -3.10
N VAL A 124 1.58 11.13 -2.19
CA VAL A 124 1.38 10.42 -0.90
C VAL A 124 0.32 11.12 -0.06
N ASN A 125 0.37 12.45 0.02
CA ASN A 125 -0.65 13.24 0.74
C ASN A 125 -2.04 13.00 0.14
N ALA A 126 -2.18 13.10 -1.19
CA ALA A 126 -3.45 12.89 -1.87
C ALA A 126 -3.96 11.43 -1.78
N LEU A 127 -3.06 10.44 -1.82
CA LEU A 127 -3.37 9.02 -1.62
C LEU A 127 -4.07 8.79 -0.28
N LEU A 128 -3.53 9.39 0.78
CA LEU A 128 -3.99 9.17 2.15
C LEU A 128 -5.22 10.03 2.50
N MET A 129 -5.31 11.25 1.96
CA MET A 129 -6.46 12.14 2.16
C MET A 129 -7.71 11.74 1.36
N ARG A 130 -7.53 11.30 0.10
CA ARG A 130 -8.62 11.13 -0.88
C ARG A 130 -8.72 9.72 -1.44
N SER A 131 -7.85 8.81 -1.02
CA SER A 131 -7.91 7.40 -1.42
C SER A 131 -7.81 7.17 -2.94
N GLY A 132 -7.17 8.07 -3.68
CA GLY A 132 -7.09 8.03 -5.14
C GLY A 132 -6.46 6.75 -5.68
N ASN A 133 -7.20 5.98 -6.47
CA ASN A 133 -6.71 4.80 -7.17
C ASN A 133 -5.80 5.19 -8.34
N ASP A 134 -6.08 6.32 -8.97
CA ASP A 134 -5.22 6.97 -9.97
C ASP A 134 -3.83 7.27 -9.39
N VAL A 135 -3.80 7.88 -8.20
CA VAL A 135 -2.56 8.15 -7.46
C VAL A 135 -1.87 6.86 -7.02
N ALA A 136 -2.62 5.87 -6.54
CA ALA A 136 -2.03 4.58 -6.15
C ALA A 136 -1.34 3.89 -7.33
N HIS A 137 -1.95 3.92 -8.53
CA HIS A 137 -1.37 3.34 -9.72
C HIS A 137 -0.15 4.13 -10.23
N ALA A 138 -0.17 5.47 -10.15
CA ALA A 138 0.98 6.31 -10.49
C ALA A 138 2.18 6.03 -9.59
N LEU A 139 1.95 5.91 -8.28
CA LEU A 139 2.99 5.54 -7.31
C LEU A 139 3.51 4.13 -7.53
N ALA A 140 2.64 3.16 -7.82
CA ALA A 140 3.06 1.81 -8.16
C ALA A 140 3.91 1.77 -9.44
N THR A 141 3.54 2.55 -10.46
CA THR A 141 4.33 2.71 -11.68
C THR A 141 5.71 3.29 -11.37
N ALA A 142 5.80 4.31 -10.52
CA ALA A 142 7.07 4.90 -10.08
C ALA A 142 7.96 3.92 -9.29
N LEU A 143 7.37 2.94 -8.61
CA LEU A 143 8.08 1.87 -7.90
C LEU A 143 8.60 0.74 -8.81
N GLY A 144 8.30 0.77 -10.11
CA GLY A 144 8.70 -0.25 -11.09
C GLY A 144 7.53 -1.01 -11.73
N GLY A 145 6.28 -0.59 -11.48
CA GLY A 145 5.07 -1.25 -11.99
C GLY A 145 4.23 -1.87 -10.88
N THR A 146 2.98 -2.24 -11.21
CA THR A 146 2.01 -2.77 -10.23
C THR A 146 2.51 -4.04 -9.54
N ASP A 147 3.08 -4.97 -10.29
CA ASP A 147 3.52 -6.25 -9.74
C ASP A 147 4.69 -6.06 -8.78
N VAL A 148 5.67 -5.24 -9.17
CA VAL A 148 6.83 -4.87 -8.34
C VAL A 148 6.37 -4.13 -7.07
N ALA A 149 5.41 -3.22 -7.18
CA ALA A 149 4.86 -2.53 -6.02
C ALA A 149 4.16 -3.50 -5.06
N VAL A 150 3.37 -4.45 -5.58
CA VAL A 150 2.70 -5.48 -4.77
C VAL A 150 3.71 -6.43 -4.12
N GLU A 151 4.78 -6.82 -4.82
CA GLU A 151 5.89 -7.60 -4.23
C GLU A 151 6.52 -6.85 -3.05
N LYS A 152 6.84 -5.57 -3.23
CA LYS A 152 7.40 -4.72 -2.16
C LYS A 152 6.44 -4.55 -0.98
N MET A 153 5.15 -4.37 -1.25
CA MET A 153 4.12 -4.27 -0.20
C MET A 153 4.03 -5.57 0.61
N ASN A 154 4.06 -6.73 -0.04
CA ASN A 154 4.04 -8.03 0.63
C ASN A 154 5.34 -8.30 1.39
N ALA A 155 6.50 -7.92 0.84
CA ALA A 155 7.77 -8.01 1.54
C ALA A 155 7.81 -7.14 2.80
N LEU A 156 7.25 -5.92 2.73
CA LEU A 156 7.11 -5.06 3.90
C LEU A 156 6.15 -5.66 4.93
N ALA A 157 5.01 -6.21 4.50
CA ALA A 157 4.08 -6.89 5.40
C ALA A 157 4.76 -8.08 6.12
N GLU A 158 5.52 -8.90 5.40
CA GLU A 158 6.30 -10.00 5.97
C GLU A 158 7.36 -9.50 6.96
N TRP A 159 8.15 -8.49 6.59
CA TRP A 159 9.16 -7.89 7.46
C TRP A 159 8.56 -7.35 8.77
N LEU A 160 7.37 -6.76 8.68
CA LEU A 160 6.61 -6.26 9.81
C LEU A 160 6.06 -7.39 10.71
N GLY A 161 5.94 -8.62 10.19
CA GLY A 161 5.31 -9.75 10.87
C GLY A 161 3.79 -9.84 10.65
N ALA A 162 3.25 -9.17 9.64
CA ALA A 162 1.84 -9.21 9.24
C ALA A 162 1.52 -10.51 8.46
N ALA A 163 1.48 -11.64 9.19
CA ALA A 163 1.40 -12.99 8.63
C ALA A 163 0.04 -13.37 8.02
N ASP A 164 -1.01 -12.59 8.26
CA ASP A 164 -2.34 -12.75 7.67
C ASP A 164 -2.56 -11.84 6.45
N THR A 165 -1.55 -11.08 6.04
CA THR A 165 -1.67 -10.05 5.01
C THR A 165 -1.06 -10.50 3.68
N ARG A 166 -1.89 -10.41 2.63
CA ARG A 166 -1.46 -10.46 1.23
C ARG A 166 -2.14 -9.33 0.48
N ALA A 167 -1.35 -8.37 0.03
CA ALA A 167 -1.78 -7.39 -0.95
C ALA A 167 -1.88 -8.07 -2.33
N ALA A 168 -3.01 -7.90 -3.02
CA ALA A 168 -3.18 -8.31 -4.41
C ALA A 168 -3.15 -7.13 -5.39
N THR A 169 -3.43 -5.92 -4.90
CA THR A 169 -3.41 -4.67 -5.68
C THR A 169 -2.85 -3.55 -4.82
N PRO A 170 -2.23 -2.52 -5.42
CA PRO A 170 -1.66 -1.39 -4.67
C PRO A 170 -2.75 -0.51 -4.04
N SER A 171 -3.93 -0.46 -4.65
CA SER A 171 -5.02 0.43 -4.24
C SER A 171 -5.97 -0.20 -3.22
N GLY A 172 -6.02 -1.52 -3.13
CA GLY A 172 -7.04 -2.22 -2.35
C GLY A 172 -8.34 -2.46 -3.09
N LEU A 173 -8.37 -2.23 -4.41
CA LEU A 173 -9.36 -2.88 -5.27
C LEU A 173 -9.25 -4.40 -5.10
N ASP A 174 -10.40 -5.06 -5.15
CA ASP A 174 -10.46 -6.50 -4.92
C ASP A 174 -9.65 -7.25 -5.98
N GLY A 175 -8.85 -8.20 -5.50
CA GLY A 175 -8.06 -9.09 -6.33
C GLY A 175 -7.99 -10.50 -5.72
N PRO A 176 -7.59 -11.52 -6.51
CA PRO A 176 -7.48 -12.88 -6.02
C PRO A 176 -6.50 -12.99 -4.85
N GLY A 177 -6.95 -13.58 -3.73
CA GLY A 177 -6.12 -13.78 -2.55
C GLY A 177 -5.81 -12.54 -1.72
N MET A 178 -6.43 -11.39 -2.01
CA MET A 178 -6.35 -10.20 -1.16
C MET A 178 -6.88 -10.52 0.24
N MET A 179 -6.07 -10.32 1.28
CA MET A 179 -6.47 -10.55 2.67
C MET A 179 -5.58 -9.78 3.64
N THR A 180 -6.11 -9.55 4.84
CA THR A 180 -5.42 -9.04 6.02
C THR A 180 -6.22 -9.43 7.28
N SER A 181 -5.70 -9.11 8.46
CA SER A 181 -6.41 -9.22 9.74
C SER A 181 -6.46 -7.86 10.46
N ALA A 182 -7.30 -7.74 11.49
CA ALA A 182 -7.34 -6.51 12.28
C ALA A 182 -6.01 -6.31 13.03
N TYR A 183 -5.39 -7.40 13.49
CA TYR A 183 -4.06 -7.42 14.08
C TYR A 183 -3.00 -6.89 13.13
N ASP A 184 -2.93 -7.45 11.92
CA ASP A 184 -1.93 -7.08 10.93
C ASP A 184 -2.08 -5.61 10.49
N MET A 185 -3.30 -5.18 10.21
CA MET A 185 -3.52 -3.78 9.85
C MET A 185 -3.23 -2.83 11.02
N SER A 186 -3.42 -3.26 12.26
CA SER A 186 -3.01 -2.50 13.45
C SER A 186 -1.49 -2.41 13.56
N LEU A 187 -0.76 -3.47 13.20
CA LEU A 187 0.69 -3.49 13.12
C LEU A 187 1.20 -2.53 12.05
N VAL A 188 0.68 -2.65 10.84
CA VAL A 188 0.99 -1.77 9.72
C VAL A 188 0.68 -0.31 10.06
N PHE A 189 -0.50 -0.03 10.63
CA PHE A 189 -0.90 1.32 10.99
C PHE A 189 -0.06 1.91 12.13
N ARG A 190 0.31 1.09 13.14
CA ARG A 190 1.23 1.53 14.21
C ARG A 190 2.57 1.95 13.63
N HIS A 191 3.15 1.10 12.79
CA HIS A 191 4.43 1.42 12.13
C HIS A 191 4.29 2.66 11.26
N ALA A 192 3.20 2.80 10.50
CA ALA A 192 2.96 3.97 9.67
C ALA A 192 2.87 5.27 10.48
N MET A 193 2.17 5.27 11.62
CA MET A 193 2.07 6.44 12.49
C MET A 193 3.40 6.85 13.17
N GLN A 194 4.44 6.01 13.10
CA GLN A 194 5.80 6.36 13.53
C GLN A 194 6.59 7.07 12.44
N GLN A 195 6.16 6.98 11.17
CA GLN A 195 6.80 7.64 10.04
C GLN A 195 6.26 9.07 9.89
N PRO A 196 7.10 10.12 10.02
CA PRO A 196 6.63 11.51 10.01
C PRO A 196 5.81 11.88 8.76
N GLY A 197 6.26 11.45 7.57
CA GLY A 197 5.54 11.74 6.33
C GLY A 197 4.15 11.10 6.25
N TYR A 198 3.98 9.90 6.80
CA TYR A 198 2.66 9.26 6.87
C TYR A 198 1.76 9.96 7.89
N ALA A 199 2.28 10.21 9.11
CA ALA A 199 1.54 10.86 10.18
C ALA A 199 1.07 12.28 9.77
N GLU A 200 1.91 13.04 9.07
CA GLU A 200 1.56 14.34 8.50
C GLU A 200 0.45 14.20 7.45
N ALA A 201 0.58 13.27 6.50
CA ALA A 201 -0.38 13.06 5.42
C ALA A 201 -1.77 12.67 5.92
N VAL A 202 -1.87 11.70 6.85
CA VAL A 202 -3.16 11.33 7.44
C VAL A 202 -3.71 12.41 8.37
N GLY A 203 -2.81 13.22 8.95
CA GLY A 203 -3.02 14.40 9.78
C GLY A 203 -3.51 15.65 9.03
N MET A 204 -3.40 15.64 7.70
CA MET A 204 -3.71 16.80 6.86
C MET A 204 -5.21 16.91 6.59
N ARG A 205 -5.79 18.10 6.80
CA ARG A 205 -7.23 18.36 6.60
C ARG A 205 -7.56 18.83 5.19
N GLU A 206 -6.72 19.70 4.64
CA GLU A 206 -6.84 20.24 3.29
C GLU A 206 -5.45 20.47 2.69
N MET A 207 -5.36 20.38 1.37
CA MET A 207 -4.19 20.84 0.62
C MET A 207 -4.57 21.37 -0.75
N ARG A 208 -3.67 22.14 -1.33
CA ARG A 208 -3.72 22.52 -2.75
C ARG A 208 -2.95 21.46 -3.52
N PHE A 209 -3.65 20.67 -4.32
CA PHE A 209 -3.06 19.62 -5.14
C PHE A 209 -2.77 20.16 -6.55
N PRO A 210 -1.60 19.88 -7.13
CA PRO A 210 -1.25 20.36 -8.47
C PRO A 210 -2.22 19.83 -9.53
N GLY A 211 -2.70 20.71 -10.40
CA GLY A 211 -3.65 20.33 -11.46
C GLY A 211 -3.02 19.44 -12.55
N GLY A 212 -1.69 19.52 -12.70
CA GLY A 212 -0.95 18.91 -13.79
C GLY A 212 -0.93 19.76 -15.06
N LEU A 213 -0.76 19.12 -16.21
CA LEU A 213 -0.44 19.78 -17.48
C LEU A 213 -1.50 20.83 -17.89
N ASN A 214 -1.13 22.11 -17.84
CA ASN A 214 -1.97 23.27 -18.17
C ASN A 214 -3.28 23.36 -17.35
N GLN A 215 -3.34 22.73 -16.18
CA GLN A 215 -4.49 22.81 -15.27
C GLN A 215 -4.10 23.58 -14.01
N PRO A 216 -5.01 24.40 -13.45
CA PRO A 216 -4.75 25.08 -12.19
C PRO A 216 -4.78 24.07 -11.03
N ASP A 217 -4.02 24.35 -9.98
CA ASP A 217 -4.13 23.62 -8.72
C ASP A 217 -5.56 23.70 -8.17
N PHE A 218 -5.99 22.65 -7.47
CA PHE A 218 -7.32 22.55 -6.90
C PHE A 218 -7.27 22.09 -5.43
N PRO A 219 -8.25 22.46 -4.59
CA PRO A 219 -8.25 22.02 -3.21
C PRO A 219 -8.70 20.56 -3.13
N ILE A 220 -8.05 19.79 -2.26
CA ILE A 220 -8.55 18.49 -1.81
C ILE A 220 -8.72 18.51 -0.29
N TYR A 221 -9.70 17.77 0.21
CA TYR A 221 -10.03 17.66 1.62
C TYR A 221 -9.91 16.21 2.07
N ASN A 222 -9.53 15.98 3.31
CA ASN A 222 -9.44 14.64 3.85
C ASN A 222 -10.84 14.05 4.06
N ASP A 223 -11.07 12.87 3.50
CA ASP A 223 -12.37 12.20 3.53
C ASP A 223 -12.69 11.56 4.89
N ASN A 224 -11.77 11.61 5.87
CA ASN A 224 -11.98 10.98 7.18
C ASN A 224 -13.05 11.72 8.01
N PRO A 225 -14.20 11.10 8.33
CA PRO A 225 -15.30 11.82 8.96
C PRO A 225 -15.08 12.21 10.43
N LEU A 226 -14.00 11.73 11.08
CA LEU A 226 -13.68 12.10 12.46
C LEU A 226 -12.93 13.44 12.58
N TRP A 227 -12.37 13.96 11.48
CA TRP A 227 -11.67 15.24 11.47
C TRP A 227 -12.43 16.41 12.10
N PRO A 228 -13.70 16.66 11.75
CA PRO A 228 -14.46 17.78 12.29
C PRO A 228 -15.07 17.52 13.67
N THR A 229 -15.06 16.29 14.18
CA THR A 229 -15.95 15.88 15.29
C THR A 229 -15.29 15.15 16.45
N TYR A 230 -14.09 14.58 16.29
CA TYR A 230 -13.45 13.79 17.35
C TYR A 230 -12.26 14.52 17.96
N ASP A 231 -12.37 14.86 19.23
CA ASP A 231 -11.33 15.56 19.97
C ASP A 231 -10.04 14.74 20.04
N GLY A 232 -8.92 15.37 19.70
CA GLY A 232 -7.60 14.73 19.68
C GLY A 232 -7.34 13.84 18.47
N PHE A 233 -8.20 13.83 17.45
CA PHE A 233 -8.00 13.01 16.25
C PHE A 233 -6.67 13.34 15.55
N LEU A 234 -5.85 12.31 15.34
CA LEU A 234 -4.52 12.40 14.73
C LEU A 234 -4.54 12.09 13.22
N GLY A 235 -5.62 11.51 12.72
CA GLY A 235 -5.74 11.06 11.33
C GLY A 235 -6.09 9.59 11.22
N GLY A 236 -6.32 9.14 9.98
CA GLY A 236 -6.69 7.76 9.70
C GLY A 236 -7.02 7.51 8.24
N LYS A 237 -7.39 6.28 7.92
CA LYS A 237 -7.73 5.85 6.57
C LYS A 237 -9.05 5.08 6.54
N THR A 238 -9.90 5.43 5.58
CA THR A 238 -11.15 4.73 5.28
C THR A 238 -10.98 3.76 4.11
N GLY A 239 -11.86 2.78 4.01
CA GLY A 239 -11.95 1.88 2.87
C GLY A 239 -13.35 1.29 2.69
N PHE A 240 -13.67 0.96 1.43
CA PHE A 240 -14.86 0.21 1.07
C PHE A 240 -14.63 -0.54 -0.25
N THR A 241 -15.06 -1.79 -0.29
CA THR A 241 -15.39 -2.53 -1.52
C THR A 241 -16.61 -3.41 -1.24
N ASP A 242 -17.18 -4.01 -2.28
CA ASP A 242 -18.34 -4.91 -2.11
C ASP A 242 -17.98 -6.12 -1.24
N ASP A 243 -16.79 -6.70 -1.41
CA ASP A 243 -16.33 -7.87 -0.66
C ASP A 243 -15.81 -7.52 0.74
N ALA A 244 -15.06 -6.42 0.87
CA ALA A 244 -14.52 -5.96 2.14
C ALA A 244 -15.60 -5.38 3.06
N ARG A 245 -16.70 -4.87 2.48
CA ARG A 245 -17.60 -3.91 3.15
C ARG A 245 -16.79 -2.72 3.65
N HIS A 246 -17.20 -2.05 4.73
CA HIS A 246 -16.46 -0.89 5.23
C HIS A 246 -15.27 -1.31 6.10
N THR A 247 -14.14 -0.65 5.90
CA THR A 247 -12.94 -0.80 6.72
C THR A 247 -12.46 0.57 7.18
N TYR A 248 -11.83 0.63 8.34
CA TYR A 248 -11.40 1.88 8.96
C TYR A 248 -10.15 1.68 9.81
N ALA A 249 -9.21 2.61 9.71
CA ALA A 249 -8.12 2.80 10.66
C ALA A 249 -8.11 4.26 11.10
N GLY A 250 -7.87 4.54 12.38
CA GLY A 250 -7.76 5.91 12.86
C GLY A 250 -7.10 5.99 14.23
N ALA A 251 -6.58 7.16 14.55
CA ALA A 251 -5.86 7.41 15.79
C ALA A 251 -6.31 8.71 16.46
N ALA A 252 -6.19 8.75 17.78
CA ALA A 252 -6.44 9.95 18.57
C ALA A 252 -5.49 10.02 19.77
N GLU A 253 -5.29 11.24 20.29
CA GLU A 253 -4.51 11.50 21.49
C GLU A 253 -5.35 12.20 22.56
N ARG A 254 -5.25 11.71 23.81
CA ARG A 254 -5.79 12.40 24.99
C ARG A 254 -4.79 12.29 26.13
N ASP A 255 -4.53 13.40 26.80
CA ASP A 255 -3.61 13.49 27.94
C ASP A 255 -2.23 12.85 27.68
N GLY A 256 -1.71 13.02 26.46
CA GLY A 256 -0.41 12.49 26.03
C GLY A 256 -0.40 11.00 25.68
N ARG A 257 -1.55 10.32 25.71
CA ARG A 257 -1.68 8.91 25.31
C ARG A 257 -2.29 8.78 23.93
N ARG A 258 -1.61 8.09 23.01
CA ARG A 258 -2.02 7.93 21.62
C ARG A 258 -2.61 6.54 21.39
N LEU A 259 -3.89 6.48 21.06
CA LEU A 259 -4.58 5.22 20.77
C LEU A 259 -4.93 5.12 19.28
N GLY A 260 -4.86 3.89 18.76
CA GLY A 260 -5.27 3.55 17.40
C GLY A 260 -6.39 2.52 17.42
N VAL A 261 -7.29 2.62 16.45
CA VAL A 261 -8.35 1.64 16.18
C VAL A 261 -8.24 1.16 14.73
N VAL A 262 -8.41 -0.15 14.53
CA VAL A 262 -8.63 -0.76 13.22
C VAL A 262 -9.93 -1.55 13.25
N MET A 263 -10.73 -1.44 12.19
CA MET A 263 -11.98 -2.17 12.00
C MET A 263 -12.05 -2.73 10.58
N LEU A 264 -12.49 -3.97 10.47
CA LEU A 264 -12.69 -4.66 9.21
C LEU A 264 -14.13 -5.16 9.10
N ARG A 265 -14.67 -5.07 7.88
CA ARG A 265 -16.00 -5.56 7.51
C ARG A 265 -17.11 -5.03 8.42
N ALA A 266 -17.20 -3.72 8.52
CA ALA A 266 -18.27 -3.01 9.19
C ALA A 266 -19.40 -2.61 8.21
N GLU A 267 -20.55 -2.26 8.79
CA GLU A 267 -21.73 -1.72 8.09
C GLU A 267 -22.08 -0.33 8.64
N GLN A 268 -22.75 0.50 7.83
CA GLN A 268 -23.12 1.89 8.20
C GLN A 268 -24.35 1.99 9.12
N GLU A 269 -25.05 0.89 9.36
CA GLU A 269 -26.25 0.81 10.18
C GLU A 269 -26.07 -0.27 11.24
N PRO A 270 -26.53 -0.07 12.49
CA PRO A 270 -27.34 1.05 12.97
C PRO A 270 -26.54 2.32 13.31
N ALA A 271 -25.22 2.28 13.20
CA ALA A 271 -24.33 3.41 13.46
C ALA A 271 -23.31 3.55 12.33
N ARG A 272 -22.98 4.80 11.98
CA ARG A 272 -21.97 5.06 10.94
C ARG A 272 -20.64 4.45 11.37
N VAL A 273 -19.86 3.98 10.40
CA VAL A 273 -18.56 3.35 10.67
C VAL A 273 -17.62 4.29 11.43
N ALA A 274 -17.62 5.59 11.11
CA ALA A 274 -16.83 6.57 11.86
C ALA A 274 -17.29 6.68 13.34
N ASP A 275 -18.59 6.64 13.61
CA ASP A 275 -19.11 6.72 14.98
C ASP A 275 -18.76 5.45 15.78
N GLN A 276 -18.74 4.29 15.12
CA GLN A 276 -18.23 3.04 15.71
C GLN A 276 -16.75 3.16 16.08
N ALA A 277 -15.91 3.73 15.20
CA ALA A 277 -14.49 3.96 15.48
C ALA A 277 -14.30 4.91 16.67
N ALA A 278 -15.05 6.01 16.71
CA ALA A 278 -15.03 6.98 17.81
C ALA A 278 -15.35 6.31 19.16
N ARG A 279 -16.38 5.45 19.20
CA ARG A 279 -16.77 4.73 20.41
C ARG A 279 -15.73 3.70 20.85
N LEU A 280 -15.07 3.02 19.91
CA LEU A 280 -13.97 2.10 20.24
C LEU A 280 -12.74 2.86 20.76
N LEU A 281 -12.43 4.03 20.22
CA LEU A 281 -11.39 4.90 20.76
C LEU A 281 -11.75 5.39 22.17
N ASP A 282 -13.00 5.84 22.40
CA ASP A 282 -13.48 6.23 23.73
C ASP A 282 -13.40 5.08 24.74
N TYR A 283 -13.76 3.88 24.30
CA TYR A 283 -13.62 2.66 25.09
C TYR A 283 -12.15 2.37 25.42
N GLY A 284 -11.25 2.47 24.43
CA GLY A 284 -9.80 2.36 24.65
C GLY A 284 -9.27 3.36 25.68
N PHE A 285 -9.66 4.63 25.58
CA PHE A 285 -9.28 5.64 26.56
C PHE A 285 -9.82 5.35 27.96
N THR A 286 -11.03 4.78 28.05
CA THR A 286 -11.62 4.35 29.32
C THR A 286 -10.82 3.21 29.97
N LEU A 287 -10.44 2.20 29.18
CA LEU A 287 -9.61 1.09 29.66
C LEU A 287 -8.22 1.57 30.11
N ALA A 288 -7.63 2.46 29.30
CA ALA A 288 -6.33 3.08 29.57
C ALA A 288 -6.34 3.89 30.86
N ALA A 289 -7.36 4.73 31.08
CA ALA A 289 -7.49 5.54 32.29
C ALA A 289 -7.74 4.68 33.54
N ALA A 290 -8.38 3.52 33.40
CA ALA A 290 -8.58 2.56 34.48
C ALA A 290 -7.33 1.73 34.80
N GLY A 291 -6.26 1.83 34.00
CA GLY A 291 -5.07 0.99 34.16
C GLY A 291 -5.34 -0.49 33.91
N SER A 292 -6.27 -0.80 32.98
CA SER A 292 -6.62 -2.17 32.63
C SER A 292 -5.43 -2.92 32.03
N GLU A 293 -5.28 -4.20 32.35
CA GLU A 293 -4.23 -5.04 31.77
C GLU A 293 -4.39 -5.17 30.25
N ALA A 294 -3.29 -5.15 29.51
CA ALA A 294 -3.31 -5.41 28.08
C ALA A 294 -3.75 -6.86 27.80
N VAL A 295 -4.53 -7.06 26.74
CA VAL A 295 -4.96 -8.39 26.30
C VAL A 295 -3.99 -9.04 25.32
N GLY A 296 -3.03 -8.28 24.80
CA GLY A 296 -2.02 -8.72 23.85
C GLY A 296 -1.08 -7.58 23.50
N THR A 297 -0.25 -7.77 22.47
CA THR A 297 0.64 -6.71 21.98
C THR A 297 0.78 -6.71 20.46
N VAL A 298 0.90 -5.53 19.88
CA VAL A 298 1.22 -5.28 18.47
C VAL A 298 2.65 -4.74 18.43
N THR A 299 3.60 -5.67 18.43
CA THR A 299 5.02 -5.39 18.23
C THR A 299 5.40 -5.85 16.84
N SER A 300 6.01 -4.97 16.04
CA SER A 300 6.78 -5.41 14.88
C SER A 300 7.86 -6.37 15.39
N ALA A 301 7.97 -7.56 14.81
CA ALA A 301 9.12 -8.40 15.10
C ALA A 301 10.39 -7.65 14.68
N PRO A 302 11.47 -7.60 15.51
CA PRO A 302 12.77 -7.46 14.91
C PRO A 302 13.01 -8.74 14.11
N VAL A 303 13.22 -8.62 12.80
CA VAL A 303 13.81 -9.71 12.02
C VAL A 303 15.15 -10.00 12.67
N THR A 304 15.21 -11.05 13.48
CA THR A 304 16.45 -11.73 13.83
C THR A 304 16.86 -12.51 12.59
N GLY A 305 17.54 -11.79 11.72
CA GLY A 305 18.05 -12.25 10.44
C GLY A 305 19.07 -11.22 10.00
N GLU A 306 20.25 -11.32 10.60
CA GLU A 306 21.51 -10.81 10.09
C GLU A 306 21.45 -10.80 8.55
N LEU A 307 21.36 -9.60 7.96
CA LEU A 307 21.92 -9.42 6.62
C LEU A 307 23.35 -9.86 6.78
N ALA A 308 23.67 -11.06 6.27
CA ALA A 308 25.02 -11.60 6.33
C ALA A 308 25.98 -10.50 5.90
N GLU A 309 26.72 -9.96 6.88
CA GLU A 309 27.88 -9.13 6.62
C GLU A 309 28.83 -10.04 5.85
N GLY A 310 28.83 -9.87 4.52
CA GLY A 310 29.85 -10.46 3.68
C GLY A 310 31.18 -9.94 4.17
N GLU A 311 31.95 -10.80 4.81
CA GLU A 311 33.31 -10.54 5.24
C GLU A 311 34.08 -9.88 4.09
N ALA A 312 34.48 -8.63 4.32
CA ALA A 312 35.47 -7.95 3.51
C ALA A 312 36.82 -8.63 3.72
N SER A 313 37.13 -9.62 2.88
CA SER A 313 38.49 -10.12 2.74
C SER A 313 39.26 -9.17 1.82
N GLU A 314 40.11 -8.34 2.42
CA GLU A 314 41.21 -7.68 1.71
C GLU A 314 42.05 -8.74 0.99
N GLY A 315 42.11 -8.66 -0.34
CA GLY A 315 42.92 -9.53 -1.18
C GLY A 315 43.35 -8.78 -2.44
N GLU A 316 44.63 -8.43 -2.49
CA GLU A 316 45.30 -7.69 -3.56
C GLU A 316 44.95 -8.18 -4.98
N LEU A 317 44.60 -7.22 -5.84
CA LEU A 317 44.53 -7.43 -7.28
C LEU A 317 45.96 -7.53 -7.84
N SER A 318 46.42 -8.76 -8.13
CA SER A 318 47.56 -9.02 -9.00
C SER A 318 47.06 -9.52 -10.35
N PHE A 319 47.36 -8.76 -11.42
CA PHE A 319 47.17 -9.14 -12.81
C PHE A 319 48.28 -10.12 -13.23
N ALA A 320 47.92 -11.30 -13.75
CA ALA A 320 48.44 -11.84 -15.01
C ALA A 320 47.94 -13.27 -15.29
N GLY A 321 47.18 -13.39 -16.38
CA GLY A 321 47.51 -14.38 -17.40
C GLY A 321 46.61 -15.62 -17.50
N VAL A 322 46.25 -15.88 -18.76
CA VAL A 322 46.10 -17.21 -19.40
C VAL A 322 44.66 -17.63 -19.77
N THR A 323 44.36 -17.32 -21.05
CA THR A 323 43.79 -18.16 -22.13
C THR A 323 42.32 -18.59 -22.12
N ASP A 324 41.56 -18.00 -23.07
CA ASP A 324 41.00 -18.62 -24.30
C ASP A 324 40.37 -20.03 -24.12
N THR A 325 39.04 -20.20 -24.07
CA THR A 325 38.08 -20.27 -25.20
C THR A 325 36.69 -20.72 -24.65
N PRO A 326 35.59 -20.76 -25.44
CA PRO A 326 34.79 -19.65 -25.93
C PRO A 326 33.34 -19.67 -25.39
N SER A 327 32.73 -18.49 -25.26
CA SER A 327 31.30 -18.30 -24.96
C SER A 327 30.43 -18.54 -26.19
N ASP A 328 29.33 -19.27 -26.02
CA ASP A 328 28.21 -19.33 -26.95
C ASP A 328 27.59 -17.92 -27.12
N ASP A 329 27.70 -17.37 -28.32
CA ASP A 329 27.10 -16.10 -28.71
C ASP A 329 25.69 -16.36 -29.30
N PRO A 330 24.61 -15.74 -28.77
CA PRO A 330 23.26 -15.91 -29.29
C PRO A 330 23.04 -15.32 -30.70
N PHE A 331 24.03 -14.64 -31.28
CA PHE A 331 23.93 -14.06 -32.62
C PHE A 331 25.12 -14.44 -33.51
N GLY A 332 25.13 -15.71 -33.93
CA GLY A 332 26.10 -16.24 -34.87
C GLY A 332 26.19 -15.48 -36.22
N THR A 333 27.28 -15.76 -36.93
CA THR A 333 27.83 -15.13 -38.15
C THR A 333 26.90 -14.97 -39.38
N THR A 334 25.61 -15.27 -39.26
CA THR A 334 24.59 -15.11 -40.31
C THR A 334 23.85 -13.76 -40.17
N GLY A 335 23.88 -13.13 -39.00
CA GLY A 335 23.12 -11.89 -38.74
C GLY A 335 23.60 -10.68 -39.55
N TRP A 336 24.92 -10.47 -39.63
CA TRP A 336 25.48 -9.28 -40.28
C TRP A 336 25.26 -9.25 -41.80
N ILE A 337 25.20 -10.42 -42.46
CA ILE A 337 24.95 -10.53 -43.91
C ILE A 337 23.50 -10.13 -44.23
N VAL A 338 22.55 -10.51 -43.38
CA VAL A 338 21.14 -10.12 -43.52
C VAL A 338 20.97 -8.63 -43.25
N THR A 339 21.65 -8.09 -42.24
CA THR A 339 21.63 -6.64 -41.97
C THR A 339 22.17 -5.84 -43.16
N LEU A 340 23.30 -6.27 -43.76
CA LEU A 340 23.89 -5.60 -44.93
C LEU A 340 22.98 -5.62 -46.17
N PHE A 341 22.28 -6.73 -46.42
CA PHE A 341 21.35 -6.84 -47.56
C PHE A 341 20.11 -5.95 -47.40
N VAL A 342 19.56 -5.87 -46.19
CA VAL A 342 18.39 -5.01 -45.90
C VAL A 342 18.76 -3.53 -46.01
N THR A 343 19.93 -3.12 -45.50
CA THR A 343 20.37 -1.72 -45.61
C THR A 343 20.61 -1.31 -47.06
N LEU A 344 21.19 -2.20 -47.90
CA LEU A 344 21.40 -1.92 -49.33
C LEU A 344 20.08 -1.78 -50.11
N LEU A 345 19.05 -2.57 -49.79
CA LEU A 345 17.73 -2.46 -50.42
C LEU A 345 17.01 -1.16 -50.05
N VAL A 346 17.14 -0.69 -48.81
CA VAL A 346 16.56 0.59 -48.36
C VAL A 346 17.23 1.77 -49.06
N ILE A 347 18.57 1.75 -49.18
CA ILE A 347 19.32 2.80 -49.88
C ILE A 347 18.97 2.83 -51.38
N ALA A 348 18.85 1.67 -52.03
CA ALA A 348 18.46 1.60 -53.43
C ALA A 348 17.02 2.10 -53.66
N GLY A 349 16.08 1.78 -52.74
CA GLY A 349 14.71 2.27 -52.78
C GLY A 349 14.61 3.80 -52.66
N LEU A 350 15.39 4.39 -51.75
CA LEU A 350 15.46 5.85 -51.56
C LEU A 350 16.06 6.57 -52.79
N LEU A 351 17.08 6.01 -53.42
CA LEU A 351 17.71 6.59 -54.62
C LEU A 351 16.78 6.53 -55.85
N VAL A 352 16.01 5.46 -56.02
CA VAL A 352 15.01 5.34 -57.10
C VAL A 352 13.81 6.27 -56.86
N GLY A 353 13.37 6.42 -55.61
CA GLY A 353 12.33 7.38 -55.22
C GLY A 353 12.74 8.82 -55.49
N HIS A 354 13.99 9.18 -55.17
CA HIS A 354 14.51 10.53 -55.38
C HIS A 354 14.65 10.88 -56.88
N ARG A 355 15.05 9.92 -57.73
CA ARG A 355 15.12 10.09 -59.20
C ARG A 355 13.74 10.26 -59.85
N LYS A 356 12.70 9.57 -59.37
CA LYS A 356 11.33 9.74 -59.87
C LYS A 356 10.69 11.06 -59.44
N GLY A 357 11.09 11.62 -58.29
CA GLY A 357 10.64 12.94 -57.83
C GLY A 357 11.16 14.11 -58.67
N MET A 358 12.36 13.99 -59.28
CA MET A 358 12.94 15.04 -60.12
C MET A 358 12.38 15.10 -61.55
N LEU A 359 11.71 14.05 -62.03
CA LEU A 359 11.14 13.98 -63.39
C LEU A 359 9.64 14.35 -63.45
N ARG A 360 9.03 14.73 -62.33
CA ARG A 360 7.65 15.26 -62.26
C ARG A 360 7.67 16.67 -61.69
N ARG A 361 8.04 17.64 -62.53
CA ARG A 361 7.59 19.04 -62.38
C ARG A 361 6.71 19.36 -63.59
N PRO A 362 5.42 19.67 -63.41
CA PRO A 362 4.61 20.25 -64.47
C PRO A 362 4.87 21.76 -64.55
N ASP A 363 4.96 22.27 -65.79
CA ASP A 363 4.68 23.67 -66.13
C ASP A 363 3.19 23.98 -65.97
#